data_AF-A0A1E4LDW3-F1
#
_entry.id   AF-A0A1E4LDW3-F1
#
_cell.length_a   1.000
_cell.length_b   1.000
_cell.length_c   1.000
_cell.angle_alpha   90.00
_cell.angle_beta   90.00
_cell.angle_gamma   90.00
#
_symmetry.space_group_name_H-M   'P 1'
#
loop_
_entity.id
_entity.type
_entity.pdbx_description
1 polymer ?
#
loop_
_entity_poly.entity_id
_entity_poly.type
_entity_poly.pdbx_seq_one_letter_code
_entity_poly.pdbx_strand_id
1 'polypeptide(L)'
;MFSHPPFTSPAVVVHGLDHARRAAAAGLPFVLLSAPGAAGYAGCLWWRALADMAAAEAPGLVEADILDCGEAPGWAMAALRVGCRALVLAPACPAWPRVVAAAAGLGAIVLPHPPAALDLGRSGAERSLRAWLRGDAATSDRDRSGPFV
;
A
#
# COMPACT_ATOMS: atom_id res chain seq x y z
N MET A 1 3.31 -8.94 -17.28
CA MET A 1 2.78 -7.60 -17.63
C MET A 1 1.55 -7.37 -16.76
N PHE A 2 1.73 -6.82 -15.56
CA PHE A 2 0.60 -6.54 -14.65
C PHE A 2 0.07 -5.15 -15.02
N SER A 3 -0.90 -5.09 -15.92
CA SER A 3 -1.49 -3.81 -16.39
C SER A 3 -2.54 -3.24 -15.41
N HIS A 4 -2.76 -3.91 -14.28
CA HIS A 4 -3.54 -3.44 -13.13
C HIS A 4 -2.94 -4.04 -11.85
N PRO A 5 -2.91 -3.30 -10.73
CA PRO A 5 -2.70 -3.93 -9.43
C PRO A 5 -3.83 -4.97 -9.21
N PRO A 6 -3.56 -6.12 -8.58
CA PRO A 6 -4.55 -7.19 -8.38
C PRO A 6 -5.64 -6.84 -7.35
N PHE A 7 -5.71 -5.59 -6.93
CA PHE A 7 -6.66 -5.11 -5.93
C PHE A 7 -7.81 -4.38 -6.61
N THR A 8 -9.02 -4.59 -6.08
CA THR A 8 -10.25 -4.00 -6.61
C THR A 8 -10.69 -2.77 -5.82
N SER A 9 -10.30 -2.66 -4.55
CA SER A 9 -10.64 -1.53 -3.68
C SER A 9 -9.62 -0.38 -3.79
N PRO A 10 -10.05 0.88 -3.58
CA PRO A 10 -9.14 2.03 -3.52
C PRO A 10 -8.15 1.92 -2.36
N ALA A 11 -6.92 2.40 -2.56
CA ALA A 11 -5.89 2.40 -1.53
C ALA A 11 -5.96 3.62 -0.62
N VAL A 12 -5.57 3.46 0.65
CA VAL A 12 -5.49 4.52 1.65
C VAL A 12 -4.12 4.48 2.30
N VAL A 13 -3.39 5.61 2.25
CA VAL A 13 -2.10 5.74 2.95
C VAL A 13 -2.35 6.01 4.43
N VAL A 14 -1.74 5.20 5.28
CA VAL A 14 -1.80 5.29 6.74
C VAL A 14 -0.42 5.53 7.35
N HIS A 15 -0.39 6.27 8.45
CA HIS A 15 0.82 6.57 9.23
C HIS A 15 0.80 5.91 10.61
N GLY A 16 -0.27 5.20 10.94
CA GLY A 16 -0.52 4.58 12.23
C GLY A 16 -1.89 3.91 12.28
N LEU A 17 -2.14 3.17 13.36
CA LEU A 17 -3.36 2.38 13.51
C LEU A 17 -4.62 3.24 13.54
N ASP A 18 -4.57 4.44 14.10
CA ASP A 18 -5.73 5.34 14.12
C ASP A 18 -6.19 5.76 12.72
N HIS A 19 -5.28 5.87 11.75
CA HIS A 19 -5.65 6.12 10.35
C HIS A 19 -6.35 4.88 9.75
N ALA A 20 -5.87 3.68 10.05
CA ALA A 20 -6.52 2.44 9.60
C ALA A 20 -7.94 2.30 10.19
N ARG A 21 -8.12 2.64 11.46
CA ARG A 21 -9.44 2.67 12.12
C ARG A 21 -10.38 3.68 11.48
N ARG A 22 -9.90 4.87 11.13
CA ARG A 22 -10.71 5.87 10.40
C ARG A 22 -11.12 5.37 9.01
N ALA A 23 -10.21 4.71 8.29
CA ALA A 23 -10.52 4.06 7.01
C ALA A 23 -11.63 3.00 7.19
N ALA A 24 -11.50 2.12 8.17
CA ALA A 24 -12.49 1.10 8.50
C ALA A 24 -13.85 1.69 8.91
N ALA A 25 -13.87 2.80 9.65
CA ALA A 25 -15.10 3.49 10.05
C ALA A 25 -15.92 4.04 8.86
N ALA A 26 -15.31 4.18 7.68
CA ALA A 26 -16.05 4.49 6.46
C ALA A 26 -16.95 3.32 6.00
N GLY A 27 -16.69 2.09 6.44
CA GLY A 27 -17.52 0.91 6.17
C GLY A 27 -17.48 0.44 4.72
N LEU A 28 -16.39 0.72 4.00
CA LEU A 28 -16.17 0.30 2.61
C LEU A 28 -14.83 -0.44 2.52
N PRO A 29 -14.71 -1.48 1.67
CA PRO A 29 -13.45 -2.15 1.44
C PRO A 29 -12.34 -1.21 0.94
N PHE A 30 -11.11 -1.46 1.35
CA PHE A 30 -9.95 -0.67 1.00
C PHE A 30 -8.65 -1.48 1.01
N VAL A 31 -7.66 -0.97 0.31
CA VAL A 31 -6.27 -1.46 0.40
C VAL A 31 -5.51 -0.58 1.38
N LEU A 32 -4.87 -1.19 2.36
CA LEU A 32 -4.04 -0.50 3.34
C LEU A 32 -2.64 -0.27 2.75
N LEU A 33 -2.22 0.97 2.61
CA LEU A 33 -0.90 1.32 2.09
C LEU A 33 -0.10 2.09 3.15
N SER A 34 1.16 1.74 3.36
CA SER A 34 2.01 2.52 4.26
C SER A 34 2.37 3.87 3.64
N ALA A 35 2.83 4.83 4.46
CA ALA A 35 3.46 6.02 3.91
C ALA A 35 4.74 5.68 3.11
N PRO A 36 5.20 6.57 2.20
CA PRO A 36 6.38 6.32 1.38
C PRO A 36 7.62 5.98 2.20
N GLY A 37 8.31 4.89 1.85
CA GLY A 37 9.52 4.44 2.54
C GLY A 37 9.33 3.95 3.98
N ALA A 38 8.11 3.68 4.43
CA ALA A 38 7.82 3.26 5.81
C ALA A 38 8.62 2.05 6.28
N ALA A 39 9.01 1.14 5.38
CA ALA A 39 9.85 0.01 5.74
C ALA A 39 11.19 0.44 6.36
N GLY A 40 11.74 1.59 5.93
CA GLY A 40 13.04 2.08 6.39
C GLY A 40 13.02 2.88 7.68
N TYR A 41 11.96 3.66 7.94
CA TYR A 41 11.90 4.50 9.14
C TYR A 41 11.03 3.93 10.26
N ALA A 42 9.99 3.15 9.94
CA ALA A 42 9.11 2.53 10.94
C ALA A 42 9.43 1.04 11.14
N GLY A 43 9.87 0.36 10.07
CA GLY A 43 10.29 -1.04 10.10
C GLY A 43 9.19 -2.02 9.70
N CYS A 44 9.61 -3.18 9.16
CA CYS A 44 8.68 -4.17 8.62
C CYS A 44 7.81 -4.86 9.69
N LEU A 45 8.33 -5.05 10.91
CA LEU A 45 7.56 -5.65 12.01
C LEU A 45 6.47 -4.71 12.52
N TRP A 46 6.74 -3.40 12.56
CA TRP A 46 5.73 -2.41 12.89
C TRP A 46 4.58 -2.46 11.89
N TRP A 47 4.89 -2.50 10.59
CA TRP A 47 3.86 -2.61 9.56
C TRP A 47 3.03 -3.88 9.70
N ARG A 48 3.68 -5.03 9.92
CA ARG A 48 2.98 -6.31 10.08
C ARG A 48 2.00 -6.27 11.25
N ALA A 49 2.44 -5.78 12.41
CA ALA A 49 1.57 -5.63 13.58
C ALA A 49 0.38 -4.69 13.31
N LEU A 50 0.63 -3.54 12.66
CA LEU A 50 -0.43 -2.58 12.32
C LEU A 50 -1.46 -3.21 11.36
N ALA A 51 -0.99 -3.86 10.29
CA ALA A 51 -1.87 -4.47 9.29
C ALA A 51 -2.68 -5.63 9.87
N ASP A 52 -2.08 -6.45 10.74
CA ASP A 52 -2.78 -7.54 11.42
C ASP A 52 -3.85 -7.01 12.38
N MET A 53 -3.55 -5.95 13.14
CA MET A 53 -4.54 -5.27 13.99
C MET A 53 -5.67 -4.66 13.15
N ALA A 54 -5.35 -3.98 12.04
CA ALA A 54 -6.36 -3.38 11.17
C ALA A 54 -7.30 -4.44 10.57
N ALA A 55 -6.76 -5.58 10.11
CA ALA A 55 -7.55 -6.69 9.58
C ALA A 55 -8.42 -7.35 10.66
N ALA A 56 -7.90 -7.48 11.90
CA ALA A 56 -8.65 -8.04 13.03
C ALA A 56 -9.78 -7.12 13.51
N GLU A 57 -9.54 -5.80 13.55
CA GLU A 57 -10.54 -4.80 13.96
C GLU A 57 -11.59 -4.52 12.87
N ALA A 58 -11.28 -4.79 11.60
CA ALA A 58 -12.17 -4.56 10.46
C ALA A 58 -12.27 -5.77 9.51
N PRO A 59 -12.78 -6.93 9.99
CA PRO A 59 -12.84 -8.14 9.17
C PRO A 59 -13.63 -7.92 7.88
N GLY A 60 -13.02 -8.27 6.74
CA GLY A 60 -13.63 -8.13 5.42
C GLY A 60 -13.59 -6.73 4.81
N LEU A 61 -13.07 -5.71 5.51
CA LEU A 61 -12.87 -4.37 4.94
C LEU A 61 -11.45 -4.14 4.41
N VAL A 62 -10.43 -4.77 5.02
CA VAL A 62 -9.05 -4.71 4.51
C VAL A 62 -8.88 -5.79 3.44
N GLU A 63 -8.85 -5.40 2.16
CA GLU A 63 -8.64 -6.34 1.04
C GLU A 63 -7.19 -6.84 0.99
N ALA A 64 -6.24 -5.93 1.21
CA ALA A 64 -4.82 -6.22 1.21
C ALA A 64 -4.03 -5.13 1.97
N ASP A 65 -2.78 -5.44 2.33
CA ASP A 65 -1.81 -4.48 2.86
C ASP A 65 -0.56 -4.39 1.99
N ILE A 66 -0.07 -3.16 1.77
CA ILE A 66 1.10 -2.85 0.95
C ILE A 66 2.11 -2.06 1.79
N LEU A 67 3.33 -2.59 1.92
CA LEU A 67 4.44 -1.90 2.54
C LEU A 67 5.34 -1.22 1.51
N ASP A 68 5.53 0.08 1.64
CA ASP A 68 6.45 0.86 0.82
C ASP A 68 7.90 0.72 1.31
N CYS A 69 8.74 0.14 0.46
CA CYS A 69 10.17 -0.10 0.69
C CYS A 69 11.09 0.92 0.00
N GLY A 70 10.52 1.94 -0.65
CA GLY A 70 11.27 2.95 -1.41
C GLY A 70 12.18 2.30 -2.45
N GLU A 71 13.47 2.65 -2.43
CA GLU A 71 14.49 2.10 -3.36
C GLU A 71 15.37 1.02 -2.70
N ALA A 72 15.02 0.57 -1.50
CA ALA A 72 15.89 -0.25 -0.65
C ALA A 72 15.54 -1.75 -0.72
N PRO A 73 16.30 -2.58 -1.43
CA PRO A 73 15.98 -4.00 -1.62
C PRO A 73 16.13 -4.81 -0.33
N GLY A 74 16.99 -4.38 0.59
CA GLY A 74 17.14 -5.01 1.91
C GLY A 74 15.84 -4.95 2.72
N TRP A 75 15.13 -3.82 2.65
CA TRP A 75 13.82 -3.67 3.30
C TRP A 75 12.74 -4.49 2.63
N ALA A 76 12.73 -4.55 1.29
CA ALA A 76 11.80 -5.43 0.57
C ALA A 76 11.98 -6.91 0.95
N MET A 77 13.22 -7.39 1.03
CA MET A 77 13.51 -8.77 1.46
C MET A 77 13.15 -9.01 2.94
N ALA A 78 13.36 -8.02 3.81
CA ALA A 78 12.93 -8.10 5.21
C ALA A 78 11.40 -8.16 5.32
N ALA A 79 10.69 -7.34 4.55
CA ALA A 79 9.23 -7.33 4.49
C ALA A 79 8.65 -8.68 4.04
N LEU A 80 9.21 -9.28 2.98
CA LEU A 80 8.85 -10.63 2.53
C LEU A 80 9.05 -11.67 3.64
N ARG A 81 10.17 -11.59 4.37
CA ARG A 81 10.50 -12.54 5.44
C ARG A 81 9.53 -12.47 6.62
N VAL A 82 9.01 -11.29 6.95
CA VAL A 82 8.01 -11.10 8.00
C VAL A 82 6.57 -11.31 7.50
N GLY A 83 6.40 -11.78 6.26
CA GLY A 83 5.12 -12.22 5.72
C GLY A 83 4.34 -11.19 4.90
N CYS A 84 4.89 -10.02 4.61
CA CYS A 84 4.24 -9.05 3.71
C CYS A 84 4.11 -9.65 2.30
N ARG A 85 2.92 -9.53 1.68
CA ARG A 85 2.62 -10.13 0.36
C ARG A 85 2.40 -9.13 -0.76
N ALA A 86 2.34 -7.84 -0.44
CA ALA A 86 2.42 -6.79 -1.44
C ALA A 86 3.36 -5.68 -0.96
N LEU A 87 4.24 -5.25 -1.86
CA LEU A 87 5.28 -4.28 -1.56
C LEU A 87 5.35 -3.23 -2.66
N VAL A 88 5.77 -2.02 -2.32
CA VAL A 88 6.31 -1.07 -3.30
C VAL A 88 7.83 -1.12 -3.21
N LEU A 89 8.50 -1.23 -4.35
CA LEU A 89 9.94 -1.00 -4.49
C LEU A 89 10.13 -0.23 -5.80
N ALA A 90 11.05 0.73 -5.85
CA ALA A 90 11.29 1.45 -7.10
C ALA A 90 12.10 0.57 -8.08
N PRO A 91 11.77 0.58 -9.39
CA PRO A 91 12.50 -0.20 -10.39
C PRO A 91 13.93 0.30 -10.62
N ALA A 92 14.26 1.52 -10.18
CA ALA A 92 15.63 2.05 -10.17
C ALA A 92 16.57 1.23 -9.28
N CYS A 93 16.03 0.44 -8.35
CA CYS A 93 16.80 -0.48 -7.54
C CYS A 93 17.47 -1.57 -8.40
N PRO A 94 18.82 -1.70 -8.41
CA PRO A 94 19.51 -2.71 -9.22
C PRO A 94 19.13 -4.16 -8.89
N ALA A 95 18.65 -4.41 -7.66
CA ALA A 95 18.20 -5.72 -7.22
C ALA A 95 16.72 -6.02 -7.58
N TRP A 96 16.01 -5.09 -8.22
CA TRP A 96 14.59 -5.21 -8.57
C TRP A 96 14.20 -6.57 -9.17
N PRO A 97 14.86 -7.10 -10.23
CA PRO A 97 14.47 -8.38 -10.82
C PRO A 97 14.59 -9.55 -9.84
N ARG A 98 15.58 -9.49 -8.93
CA ARG A 98 15.81 -10.54 -7.92
C ARG A 98 14.75 -10.50 -6.83
N VAL A 99 14.36 -9.30 -6.39
CA VAL A 99 13.29 -9.13 -5.40
C VAL A 99 11.95 -9.58 -5.97
N VAL A 100 11.63 -9.22 -7.22
CA VAL A 100 10.42 -9.67 -7.92
C VAL A 100 10.38 -11.20 -8.00
N ALA A 101 11.48 -11.85 -8.37
CA ALA A 101 11.57 -13.30 -8.44
C ALA A 101 11.38 -13.97 -7.05
N ALA A 102 12.00 -13.40 -6.00
CA ALA A 102 11.84 -13.89 -4.64
C ALA A 102 10.39 -13.72 -4.13
N ALA A 103 9.76 -12.58 -4.41
CA ALA A 103 8.37 -12.32 -4.08
C ALA A 103 7.44 -13.32 -4.77
N ALA A 104 7.64 -13.57 -6.07
CA ALA A 104 6.84 -14.54 -6.82
C ALA A 104 6.91 -15.95 -6.22
N GLY A 105 8.11 -16.41 -5.83
CA GLY A 105 8.29 -17.70 -5.13
C GLY A 105 7.60 -17.78 -3.77
N LEU A 106 7.21 -16.64 -3.20
CA LEU A 106 6.50 -16.50 -1.93
C LEU A 106 5.02 -16.17 -2.12
N GLY A 107 4.49 -16.19 -3.35
CA GLY A 107 3.11 -15.76 -3.63
C GLY A 107 2.87 -14.28 -3.34
N ALA A 108 3.93 -13.47 -3.32
CA ALA A 108 3.89 -12.05 -3.10
C ALA A 108 4.08 -11.27 -4.41
N ILE A 109 3.67 -10.01 -4.41
CA ILE A 109 3.80 -9.09 -5.54
C ILE A 109 4.67 -7.89 -5.17
N VAL A 110 5.40 -7.36 -6.15
CA VAL A 110 6.16 -6.12 -6.02
C VAL A 110 5.63 -5.14 -7.05
N LEU A 111 5.16 -3.99 -6.57
CA LEU A 111 4.66 -2.88 -7.38
C LEU A 111 5.81 -1.89 -7.63
N PRO A 112 6.01 -1.45 -8.89
CA PRO A 112 7.09 -0.50 -9.22
C PRO A 112 6.81 0.92 -8.71
N HIS A 113 5.54 1.20 -8.40
CA HIS A 113 5.04 2.44 -7.84
C HIS A 113 3.79 2.12 -7.02
N PRO A 114 3.49 2.91 -5.98
CA PRO A 114 2.26 2.72 -5.21
C PRO A 114 1.03 2.89 -6.13
N PRO A 115 -0.09 2.21 -5.82
CA PRO A 115 -1.36 2.55 -6.46
C PRO A 115 -1.79 3.97 -6.08
N ALA A 116 -2.67 4.58 -6.88
CA ALA A 116 -3.32 5.83 -6.48
C ALA A 116 -4.00 5.64 -5.12
N ALA A 117 -3.78 6.58 -4.20
CA ALA A 117 -4.22 6.44 -2.82
C ALA A 117 -4.59 7.78 -2.20
N LEU A 118 -5.57 7.76 -1.28
CA LEU A 118 -5.86 8.89 -0.41
C LEU A 118 -4.95 8.83 0.82
N ASP A 119 -4.19 9.89 1.05
CA ASP A 119 -3.29 9.98 2.21
C ASP A 119 -3.96 10.64 3.41
N LEU A 120 -4.21 9.86 4.46
CA LEU A 120 -4.84 10.33 5.69
C LEU A 120 -3.93 11.21 6.55
N GLY A 121 -2.65 11.34 6.22
CA GLY A 121 -1.76 12.35 6.78
C GLY A 121 -2.01 13.75 6.21
N ARG A 122 -2.74 13.89 5.11
CA ARG A 122 -3.05 15.19 4.50
C ARG A 122 -4.24 15.86 5.17
N SER A 123 -4.12 17.18 5.37
CA SER A 123 -5.21 18.00 5.91
C SER A 123 -6.50 17.86 5.11
N GLY A 124 -7.58 17.48 5.79
CA GLY A 124 -8.91 17.37 5.19
C GLY A 124 -9.19 16.07 4.43
N ALA A 125 -8.24 15.12 4.36
CA ALA A 125 -8.43 13.83 3.69
C ALA A 125 -9.65 13.06 4.23
N GLU A 126 -9.92 13.16 5.53
CA GLU A 126 -11.06 12.52 6.19
C GLU A 126 -12.42 12.88 5.56
N ARG A 127 -12.59 14.13 5.10
CA ARG A 127 -13.83 14.58 4.44
C ARG A 127 -14.05 13.90 3.08
N SER A 128 -12.97 13.53 2.41
CA SER A 128 -13.00 12.90 1.08
C SER A 128 -12.92 11.38 1.13
N LEU A 129 -12.63 10.79 2.30
CA LEU A 129 -12.41 9.35 2.46
C LEU A 129 -13.54 8.48 1.91
N ARG A 130 -14.79 8.77 2.30
CA ARG A 130 -15.93 7.97 1.85
C ARG A 130 -16.14 8.05 0.33
N ALA A 131 -15.97 9.24 -0.26
CA ALA A 131 -16.08 9.43 -1.71
C ALA A 131 -14.94 8.72 -2.46
N TRP A 132 -13.71 8.81 -1.94
CA TRP A 132 -12.56 8.09 -2.46
C TRP A 132 -12.80 6.57 -2.49
N LEU A 133 -13.26 5.99 -1.39
CA LEU A 133 -13.51 4.55 -1.27
C LEU A 133 -14.66 4.04 -2.15
N ARG A 134 -15.59 4.91 -2.57
CA ARG A 134 -16.63 4.56 -3.56
C ARG A 134 -16.11 4.52 -5.00
N GLY A 135 -14.91 5.05 -5.23
CA GLY A 135 -14.32 5.18 -6.57
C GLY A 135 -14.60 6.53 -7.24
N ASP A 136 -15.27 7.47 -6.58
CA ASP A 136 -15.69 8.76 -7.16
C ASP A 136 -14.49 9.67 -7.51
N ALA A 137 -13.32 9.40 -6.93
CA ALA A 137 -12.10 10.21 -7.12
C ALA A 137 -10.96 9.47 -7.86
N ALA A 138 -10.99 8.13 -7.91
CA ALA A 138 -9.95 7.31 -8.54
C ALA A 138 -9.94 7.41 -10.07
N THR A 139 -10.99 7.95 -10.69
CA THR A 139 -11.03 8.29 -12.12
C THR A 139 -10.30 9.59 -12.44
N SER A 140 -10.18 10.53 -11.50
CA SER A 140 -9.63 11.86 -11.76
C SER A 140 -8.10 11.98 -11.75
N ASP A 141 -7.42 11.04 -11.09
CA ASP A 141 -5.94 11.02 -10.99
C ASP A 141 -5.28 10.20 -12.10
N ARG A 142 -6.03 9.25 -12.70
CA ARG A 142 -5.62 8.50 -13.89
C ARG A 142 -5.34 9.38 -15.12
N ASP A 143 -5.90 10.59 -15.14
CA ASP A 143 -5.79 11.56 -16.24
C ASP A 143 -4.72 12.64 -16.00
N ARG A 144 -4.01 12.61 -14.86
CA ARG A 144 -3.00 13.63 -14.49
C ARG A 144 -1.57 13.14 -14.46
N SER A 145 -1.32 11.83 -14.56
CA SER A 145 0.02 11.30 -14.79
C SER A 145 0.34 11.36 -16.29
N GLY A 146 0.66 12.55 -16.79
CA GLY A 146 1.43 12.72 -18.02
C GLY A 146 2.81 12.04 -17.90
N PRO A 147 3.53 11.85 -19.02
CA PRO A 147 4.77 11.09 -19.00
C PRO A 147 5.79 11.86 -18.15
N PHE A 148 6.28 11.21 -17.10
CA PHE A 148 7.49 11.68 -16.42
C PHE A 148 8.64 11.44 -17.39
N VAL A 149 9.15 12.54 -17.94
CA VAL A 149 10.40 12.67 -18.70
C VAL A 149 11.61 12.28 -17.87
#